data_AF-A0A0H4X779-F1
#
_entry.id   AF-A0A0H4X779-F1
#
_cell.length_a   1.000
_cell.length_b   1.000
_cell.length_c   1.000
_cell.angle_alpha   90.00
_cell.angle_beta   90.00
_cell.angle_gamma   90.00
#
_symmetry.space_group_name_H-M   'P 1'
#
loop_
_entity.id
_entity.type
_entity.pdbx_description
1 polymer ?
#
loop_
_entity_poly.entity_id
_entity_poly.type
_entity_poly.pdbx_seq_one_letter_code
_entity_poly.pdbx_strand_id
1 'polypeptide(L)'
;MFDSNENDPISPALRALLELFSTELAEVRFPDMNGEVLDAAAEQVREQAEAVARAQAALESARQALQESQEALLQKGQRALAYARVFSEENAELAARLEGIHLPKPTRKGATGGVETVSAAQGNDENAPRRRGRPPKARAASGASLFTDGATPEALAAHAHQTGNGMLSEA
;
A
#
# COMPACT_ATOMS: atom_id res chain seq x y z
N MET A 1 -8.09 18.73 -4.45
CA MET A 1 -6.91 19.25 -5.16
C MET A 1 -5.80 19.27 -4.13
N PHE A 2 -4.71 18.55 -4.33
CA PHE A 2 -3.53 18.72 -3.50
C PHE A 2 -2.87 20.00 -3.96
N ASP A 3 -2.67 20.95 -3.05
CA ASP A 3 -2.02 22.21 -3.35
C ASP A 3 -0.66 21.91 -3.98
N SER A 4 -0.51 22.18 -5.28
CA SER A 4 0.79 22.11 -5.97
C SER A 4 1.82 23.06 -5.32
N ASN A 5 1.36 23.99 -4.49
CA ASN A 5 2.18 24.81 -3.62
C ASN A 5 2.72 24.06 -2.38
N GLU A 6 2.00 23.09 -1.80
CA GLU A 6 2.52 22.36 -0.62
C GLU A 6 3.72 21.47 -0.97
N ASN A 7 3.79 21.04 -2.24
CA ASN A 7 4.76 20.06 -2.73
C ASN A 7 5.86 20.68 -3.61
N ASP A 8 5.90 22.01 -3.71
CA ASP A 8 7.01 22.70 -4.40
C ASP A 8 8.29 22.56 -3.55
N PRO A 9 9.41 22.10 -4.17
CA PRO A 9 10.68 21.89 -3.48
C PRO A 9 11.26 23.16 -2.85
N ILE A 10 10.80 24.35 -3.25
CA ILE A 10 11.22 25.63 -2.69
C ILE A 10 10.43 25.92 -1.41
N SER A 11 11.12 26.35 -0.34
CA SER A 11 10.44 26.66 0.92
C SER A 11 9.44 27.83 0.76
N PRO A 12 8.34 27.84 1.53
CA PRO A 12 7.34 28.91 1.43
C PRO A 12 7.91 30.32 1.66
N ALA A 13 8.90 30.45 2.56
CA ALA A 13 9.58 31.72 2.84
C ALA A 13 10.41 32.23 1.64
N LEU A 14 11.08 31.32 0.92
CA LEU A 14 11.82 31.67 -0.30
C LEU A 14 10.88 32.08 -1.44
N ARG A 15 9.70 31.45 -1.53
CA ARG A 15 8.69 31.85 -2.51
C ARG A 15 8.12 33.24 -2.25
N ALA A 16 7.83 33.56 -1.00
CA ALA A 16 7.43 34.91 -0.61
C ALA A 16 8.52 35.95 -0.95
N LEU A 17 9.80 35.57 -0.82
CA LEU A 17 10.92 36.43 -1.22
C LEU A 17 10.96 36.61 -2.76
N LEU A 18 10.80 35.54 -3.54
CA LEU A 18 10.73 35.62 -5.00
C LEU A 18 9.57 36.52 -5.47
N GLU A 19 8.41 36.41 -4.81
CA GLU A 19 7.24 37.26 -5.08
C GLU A 19 7.52 38.74 -4.75
N LEU A 20 8.23 39.02 -3.65
CA LEU A 20 8.65 40.38 -3.30
C LEU A 20 9.64 40.96 -4.33
N PHE A 21 10.55 40.13 -4.84
CA PHE A 21 11.50 40.51 -5.88
C PHE A 21 10.86 40.75 -7.25
N SER A 22 9.76 40.06 -7.55
CA SER A 22 9.02 40.24 -8.80
C SER A 22 8.00 41.39 -8.75
N THR A 23 7.59 41.83 -7.55
CA THR A 23 6.60 42.90 -7.35
C THR A 23 7.22 44.20 -6.87
N GLU A 24 7.55 44.29 -5.58
CA GLU A 24 7.96 45.54 -4.92
C GLU A 24 9.40 45.95 -5.23
N LEU A 25 10.29 44.98 -5.44
CA LEU A 25 11.70 45.22 -5.73
C LEU A 25 12.04 45.07 -7.23
N ALA A 26 11.04 45.03 -8.10
CA ALA A 26 11.23 44.85 -9.55
C ALA A 26 12.09 45.95 -10.19
N GLU A 27 12.03 47.19 -9.65
CA GLU A 27 12.81 48.33 -10.12
C GLU A 27 14.22 48.41 -9.51
N VAL A 28 14.49 47.64 -8.45
CA VAL A 28 15.77 47.66 -7.72
C VAL A 28 16.68 46.56 -8.25
N ARG A 29 17.76 46.95 -8.92
CA ARG A 29 18.81 46.02 -9.39
C ARG A 29 19.98 46.04 -8.41
N PHE A 30 20.18 44.92 -7.70
CA PHE A 30 21.42 44.70 -6.97
C PHE A 30 22.50 44.15 -7.93
N PRO A 31 23.78 44.47 -7.72
CA PRO A 31 24.86 44.15 -8.66
C PRO A 31 24.94 42.67 -9.06
N ASP A 32 24.75 41.76 -8.11
CA ASP A 32 24.84 40.30 -8.32
C ASP A 32 23.50 39.57 -8.08
N MET A 33 22.45 40.30 -7.68
CA MET A 33 21.17 39.70 -7.29
C MET A 33 20.02 40.52 -7.88
N ASN A 34 19.23 39.87 -8.73
CA ASN A 34 18.03 40.45 -9.29
C ASN A 34 16.95 39.36 -9.40
N GLY A 35 15.72 39.77 -9.68
CA GLY A 35 14.58 38.84 -9.82
C GLY A 35 14.87 37.72 -10.83
N GLU A 36 15.46 38.04 -11.98
CA GLU A 36 15.80 37.06 -13.02
C GLU A 36 16.80 35.98 -12.54
N VAL A 37 17.83 36.35 -11.77
CA VAL A 37 18.80 35.40 -11.23
C VAL A 37 18.14 34.51 -10.17
N LEU A 38 17.28 35.08 -9.33
CA LEU A 38 16.56 34.32 -8.31
C LEU A 38 15.51 33.38 -8.92
N ASP A 39 14.81 33.82 -9.96
CA ASP A 39 13.86 33.00 -10.71
C ASP A 39 14.56 31.86 -11.45
N ALA A 40 15.70 32.13 -12.11
CA ALA A 40 16.51 31.09 -12.74
C ALA A 40 17.02 30.06 -11.71
N ALA A 41 17.43 30.50 -10.52
CA ALA A 41 17.82 29.60 -9.45
C ALA A 41 16.63 28.76 -8.92
N ALA A 42 15.45 29.37 -8.82
CA ALA A 42 14.22 28.69 -8.44
C ALA A 42 13.81 27.62 -9.46
N GLU A 43 13.89 27.92 -10.76
CA GLU A 43 13.66 26.96 -11.83
C GLU A 43 14.64 25.80 -11.77
N GLN A 44 15.94 26.06 -11.58
CA GLN A 44 16.94 25.00 -11.41
C GLN A 44 16.64 24.06 -10.23
N VAL A 45 16.17 24.61 -9.09
CA VAL A 45 15.77 23.79 -7.94
C VAL A 45 14.59 22.89 -8.29
N ARG A 46 13.60 23.42 -9.02
CA ARG A 46 12.44 22.64 -9.47
C ARG A 46 12.83 21.54 -10.44
N GLU A 47 13.67 21.83 -11.43
CA GLU A 47 14.20 20.84 -12.38
C GLU A 47 14.98 19.72 -11.66
N GLN A 48 15.82 20.09 -10.70
CA GLN A 48 16.56 19.12 -9.91
C GLN A 48 15.63 18.25 -9.04
N ALA A 49 14.61 18.84 -8.44
CA ALA A 49 13.62 18.08 -7.68
C ALA A 49 12.85 17.08 -8.56
N GLU A 50 12.46 17.47 -9.76
CA GLU A 50 11.85 16.57 -10.73
C GLU A 50 12.79 15.45 -11.18
N ALA A 51 14.08 15.75 -11.37
CA ALA A 51 15.10 14.75 -11.66
C ALA A 51 15.25 13.74 -10.51
N VAL A 52 15.24 14.22 -9.25
CA VAL A 52 15.25 13.37 -8.06
C VAL A 52 14.00 12.49 -7.99
N ALA A 53 12.81 13.05 -8.20
CA ALA A 53 11.56 12.30 -8.17
C ALA A 53 11.55 11.19 -9.24
N ARG A 54 12.02 11.47 -10.46
CA ARG A 54 12.17 10.47 -11.52
C ARG A 54 13.17 9.38 -11.14
N ALA A 55 14.32 9.75 -10.56
CA ALA A 55 15.33 8.78 -10.13
C ALA A 55 14.81 7.88 -9.00
N GLN A 56 14.04 8.43 -8.05
CA GLN A 56 13.40 7.67 -6.98
C GLN A 56 12.39 6.66 -7.52
N ALA A 57 11.51 7.07 -8.44
CA ALA A 57 10.57 6.17 -9.10
C ALA A 57 11.29 5.04 -9.89
N ALA A 58 12.38 5.36 -10.57
CA ALA A 58 13.20 4.37 -11.26
C ALA A 58 13.86 3.39 -10.28
N LEU A 59 14.33 3.87 -9.14
CA LEU A 59 14.94 3.04 -8.10
C LEU A 59 13.90 2.13 -7.42
N GLU A 60 12.68 2.61 -7.18
CA GLU A 60 11.59 1.80 -6.63
C GLU A 60 11.19 0.69 -7.60
N SER A 61 11.03 1.00 -8.88
CA SER A 61 10.73 -0.02 -9.90
C SER A 61 11.86 -1.05 -10.04
N ALA A 62 13.13 -0.62 -10.00
CA ALA A 62 14.27 -1.53 -10.00
C ALA A 62 14.31 -2.44 -8.77
N ARG A 63 13.96 -1.93 -7.57
CA ARG A 63 13.86 -2.75 -6.35
C ARG A 63 12.75 -3.79 -6.47
N GLN A 64 11.60 -3.42 -7.02
CA GLN A 64 10.52 -4.35 -7.25
C GLN A 64 10.93 -5.46 -8.24
N ALA A 65 11.52 -5.08 -9.38
CA ALA A 65 12.00 -6.04 -10.38
C ALA A 65 13.08 -6.99 -9.80
N LEU A 66 13.97 -6.46 -8.96
CA LEU A 66 14.96 -7.26 -8.25
C LEU A 66 14.28 -8.29 -7.33
N GLN A 67 13.31 -7.86 -6.52
CA GLN A 67 12.57 -8.75 -5.64
C GLN A 67 11.85 -9.86 -6.42
N GLU A 68 11.15 -9.51 -7.49
CA GLU A 68 10.47 -10.48 -8.36
C GLU A 68 11.46 -11.50 -8.96
N SER A 69 12.64 -11.04 -9.38
CA SER A 69 13.69 -11.92 -9.91
C SER A 69 14.25 -12.88 -8.85
N GLN A 70 14.42 -12.40 -7.61
CA GLN A 70 14.88 -13.22 -6.50
C GLN A 70 13.84 -14.28 -6.12
N GLU A 71 12.56 -13.92 -6.08
CA GLU A 71 11.47 -14.86 -5.83
C GLU A 71 11.38 -15.93 -6.92
N ALA A 72 11.50 -15.55 -8.19
CA ALA A 72 11.54 -16.48 -9.31
C ALA A 72 12.76 -17.42 -9.23
N LEU A 73 13.92 -16.91 -8.82
CA LEU A 73 15.13 -17.72 -8.62
C LEU A 73 14.95 -18.71 -7.47
N LEU A 74 14.36 -18.29 -6.34
CA LEU A 74 14.07 -19.17 -5.21
C LEU A 74 13.12 -20.32 -5.59
N GLN A 75 12.06 -20.02 -6.34
CA GLN A 75 11.14 -21.06 -6.82
C GLN A 75 11.86 -22.09 -7.72
N LYS A 76 12.70 -21.61 -8.65
CA LYS A 76 13.52 -22.49 -9.51
C LYS A 76 14.50 -23.31 -8.68
N GLY A 77 15.18 -22.69 -7.71
CA GLY A 77 16.13 -23.35 -6.82
C GLY A 77 15.48 -24.45 -5.98
N GLN A 78 14.26 -24.23 -5.48
CA GLN A 78 13.51 -25.25 -4.75
C GLN A 78 13.13 -26.44 -5.62
N ARG A 79 12.67 -26.19 -6.86
CA ARG A 79 12.37 -27.26 -7.83
C ARG A 79 13.63 -28.03 -8.21
N ALA A 80 14.74 -27.32 -8.46
CA ALA A 80 16.03 -27.93 -8.77
C ALA A 80 16.53 -28.80 -7.61
N LEU A 81 16.39 -28.34 -6.37
CA LEU A 81 16.75 -29.10 -5.19
C LEU A 81 15.86 -30.35 -5.01
N ALA A 82 14.57 -30.26 -5.30
CA ALA A 82 13.68 -31.41 -5.30
C ALA A 82 14.09 -32.46 -6.36
N TYR A 83 14.42 -32.02 -7.58
CA TYR A 83 14.90 -32.93 -8.63
C TYR A 83 16.25 -33.54 -8.29
N ALA A 84 17.17 -32.75 -7.71
CA ALA A 84 18.46 -33.23 -7.26
C ALA A 84 18.32 -34.30 -6.17
N ARG A 85 17.33 -34.17 -5.28
CA ARG A 85 17.03 -35.18 -4.25
C ARG A 85 16.60 -36.51 -4.86
N VAL A 86 15.68 -36.51 -5.83
CA VAL A 86 15.25 -37.73 -6.54
C VAL A 86 16.42 -38.37 -7.27
N PHE A 87 17.26 -37.57 -7.93
CA PHE A 87 18.47 -38.07 -8.60
C PHE A 87 19.50 -38.65 -7.62
N SER A 88 19.56 -38.12 -6.38
CA SER A 88 20.48 -38.58 -5.35
C SER A 88 20.07 -39.86 -4.63
N GLU A 89 18.87 -40.40 -4.89
CA GLU A 89 18.38 -41.62 -4.23
C GLU A 89 19.32 -42.82 -4.44
N GLU A 90 20.01 -42.87 -5.60
CA GLU A 90 20.98 -43.92 -5.95
C GLU A 90 22.42 -43.56 -5.51
N ASN A 91 22.65 -42.36 -4.97
CA ASN A 91 23.98 -41.88 -4.57
C ASN A 91 23.95 -41.19 -3.19
N ALA A 92 24.30 -41.98 -2.16
CA ALA A 92 24.29 -41.55 -0.75
C ALA A 92 25.23 -40.35 -0.46
N GLU A 93 26.36 -40.23 -1.17
CA GLU A 93 27.27 -39.09 -1.00
C GLU A 93 26.68 -37.79 -1.56
N LEU A 94 25.92 -37.87 -2.65
CA LEU A 94 25.22 -36.73 -3.24
C LEU A 94 24.05 -36.29 -2.35
N ALA A 95 23.32 -37.23 -1.79
CA ALA A 95 22.19 -36.97 -0.89
C ALA A 95 22.64 -36.19 0.37
N ALA A 96 23.73 -36.64 1.02
CA ALA A 96 24.28 -35.97 2.20
C ALA A 96 24.70 -34.50 1.91
N ARG A 97 25.21 -34.22 0.71
CA ARG A 97 25.57 -32.86 0.29
C ARG A 97 24.34 -31.97 0.06
N LEU A 98 23.25 -32.54 -0.45
CA LEU A 98 21.99 -31.82 -0.69
C LEU A 98 21.19 -31.55 0.59
N GLU A 99 21.34 -32.39 1.62
CA GLU A 99 20.71 -32.17 2.92
C GLU A 99 21.22 -30.92 3.63
N GLY A 100 22.51 -30.58 3.46
CA GLY A 100 23.10 -29.35 4.00
C GLY A 100 22.64 -28.07 3.30
N ILE A 101 21.94 -28.16 2.17
CA ILE A 101 21.47 -27.00 1.40
C ILE A 101 20.03 -26.69 1.79
N HIS A 102 19.84 -25.60 2.55
CA HIS A 102 18.53 -25.12 2.95
C HIS A 102 18.21 -23.79 2.26
N LEU A 103 17.22 -23.81 1.35
CA LEU A 103 16.65 -22.59 0.79
C LEU A 103 15.52 -22.09 1.71
N PRO A 104 15.36 -20.76 1.88
CA PRO A 104 14.22 -20.21 2.61
C PRO A 104 12.91 -20.68 1.98
N LYS A 105 11.98 -21.14 2.81
CA LYS A 105 10.66 -21.58 2.35
C LYS A 105 9.90 -20.36 1.80
N PRO A 106 9.20 -20.49 0.67
CA PRO A 106 8.43 -19.38 0.15
C PRO A 106 7.26 -19.16 1.10
N THR A 107 7.24 -18.03 1.80
CA THR A 107 6.09 -17.64 2.60
C THR A 107 4.97 -17.36 1.61
N ARG A 108 4.00 -18.28 1.53
CA ARG A 108 2.76 -18.02 0.79
C ARG A 108 2.08 -16.87 1.53
N LYS A 109 2.25 -15.65 1.04
CA LYS A 109 1.54 -14.45 1.51
C LYS A 109 0.08 -14.59 1.09
N GLY A 110 -0.66 -15.43 1.81
CA GLY A 110 -2.00 -15.86 1.41
C GLY A 110 -2.49 -17.10 2.16
N ALA A 111 -2.36 -17.12 3.49
CA ALA A 111 -3.23 -17.87 4.40
C ALA A 111 -2.80 -17.54 5.84
N THR A 112 -3.76 -17.13 6.67
CA THR A 112 -3.64 -16.85 8.11
C THR A 112 -2.86 -15.59 8.48
N GLY A 113 -3.63 -14.52 8.76
CA GLY A 113 -3.20 -13.53 9.73
C GLY A 113 -2.90 -14.26 11.04
N GLY A 114 -1.62 -14.31 11.39
CA GLY A 114 -1.16 -14.78 12.68
C GLY A 114 -1.66 -13.85 13.76
N VAL A 115 -2.69 -14.30 14.46
CA VAL A 115 -3.02 -13.86 15.81
C VAL A 115 -1.77 -14.11 16.65
N GLU A 116 -0.98 -13.07 16.90
CA GLU A 116 -0.01 -13.10 17.99
C GLU A 116 -0.82 -13.08 19.30
N THR A 117 -0.86 -14.26 19.90
CA THR A 117 -1.25 -14.52 21.27
C THR A 117 -0.35 -13.71 22.19
N VAL A 118 -0.81 -12.53 22.60
CA VAL A 118 -0.30 -11.84 23.79
C VAL A 118 -0.53 -12.79 24.98
N SER A 119 0.54 -13.44 25.41
CA SER A 119 0.55 -14.21 26.65
C SER A 119 0.29 -13.25 27.81
N ALA A 120 -0.76 -13.55 28.56
CA ALA A 120 -1.13 -12.87 29.78
C ALA A 120 0.02 -12.96 30.80
N ALA A 121 0.58 -11.80 31.15
CA ALA A 121 1.29 -11.59 32.40
C ALA A 121 0.46 -10.61 33.24
N GLN A 122 0.18 -11.04 34.47
CA GLN A 122 -0.70 -10.43 35.46
C GLN A 122 -0.30 -9.00 35.87
N GLY A 123 -1.33 -8.18 36.12
CA GLY A 123 -1.35 -7.23 37.24
C GLY A 123 -1.04 -5.77 36.91
N ASN A 124 -2.08 -4.95 36.72
CA ASN A 124 -2.38 -3.80 37.60
C ASN A 124 -3.66 -3.08 37.12
N ASP A 125 -4.81 -3.39 37.72
CA ASP A 125 -6.14 -2.88 37.35
C ASP A 125 -6.49 -1.60 38.15
N GLU A 126 -5.56 -0.64 38.25
CA GLU A 126 -5.70 0.50 39.17
C GLU A 126 -5.26 1.86 38.61
N ASN A 127 -5.58 2.17 37.35
CA ASN A 127 -5.71 3.59 36.92
C ASN A 127 -6.36 3.77 35.54
N ALA A 128 -7.66 3.48 35.43
CA ALA A 128 -8.47 3.91 34.28
C ALA A 128 -9.39 5.08 34.72
N PRO A 129 -9.27 6.30 34.15
CA PRO A 129 -10.12 7.42 34.51
C PRO A 129 -11.58 7.15 34.12
N ARG A 130 -12.46 7.14 35.13
CA ARG A 130 -13.88 6.87 34.98
C ARG A 130 -14.61 8.06 34.34
N ARG A 131 -15.23 7.79 33.18
CA ARG A 131 -16.53 8.28 32.68
C ARG A 131 -16.75 9.80 32.53
N ARG A 132 -17.22 10.21 31.35
CA ARG A 132 -18.47 10.98 31.15
C ARG A 132 -18.85 10.97 29.67
N GLY A 133 -20.03 10.44 29.32
CA GLY A 133 -20.65 10.75 28.01
C GLY A 133 -21.40 9.65 27.26
N ARG A 134 -21.37 8.36 27.65
CA ARG A 134 -22.14 7.33 26.92
C ARG A 134 -23.04 6.51 27.86
N PRO A 135 -24.38 6.63 27.75
CA PRO A 135 -25.29 5.74 28.47
C PRO A 135 -25.16 4.30 27.91
N PRO A 136 -24.99 3.28 28.76
CA PRO A 136 -24.92 1.89 28.29
C PRO A 136 -26.32 1.43 27.87
N LYS A 137 -26.44 0.98 26.62
CA LYS A 137 -27.67 0.35 26.10
C LYS A 137 -27.80 -1.04 26.73
N ALA A 138 -28.84 -1.21 27.55
CA ALA A 138 -29.15 -2.45 28.23
C ALA A 138 -29.32 -3.61 27.25
N ARG A 139 -28.71 -4.73 27.61
CA ARG A 139 -28.86 -6.06 27.01
C ARG A 139 -30.32 -6.49 27.17
N ALA A 140 -31.07 -6.57 26.08
CA ALA A 140 -32.40 -7.18 26.07
C ALA A 140 -32.24 -8.69 26.29
N ALA A 141 -32.91 -9.17 27.33
CA ALA A 141 -33.04 -10.58 27.66
C ALA A 141 -33.85 -11.32 26.58
N SER A 142 -33.55 -12.62 26.49
CA SER A 142 -34.20 -13.65 25.70
C SER A 142 -35.73 -13.54 25.64
N GLY A 143 -36.29 -13.86 24.46
CA GLY A 143 -37.64 -14.41 24.35
C GLY A 143 -38.61 -13.60 23.49
N ALA A 144 -38.44 -13.64 22.17
CA ALA A 144 -39.55 -13.45 21.24
C ALA A 144 -39.27 -14.26 19.96
N SER A 145 -39.86 -15.46 19.89
CA SER A 145 -39.99 -16.22 18.65
C SER A 145 -40.68 -15.35 17.60
N LEU A 146 -39.98 -15.09 16.49
CA LEU A 146 -40.50 -14.33 15.35
C LEU A 146 -40.40 -15.14 14.04
N PHE A 147 -40.38 -16.47 14.16
CA PHE A 147 -40.69 -17.37 13.05
C PHE A 147 -42.21 -17.56 12.96
N THR A 148 -42.89 -16.49 12.54
CA THR A 148 -44.28 -16.51 12.06
C THR A 148 -44.48 -15.22 11.28
N ASP A 149 -44.19 -15.21 9.98
CA ASP A 149 -45.23 -15.45 8.98
C ASP A 149 -44.62 -15.42 7.56
N GLY A 150 -45.30 -16.08 6.63
CA GLY A 150 -44.76 -16.52 5.34
C GLY A 150 -44.20 -15.43 4.41
N ALA A 151 -42.99 -15.68 3.91
CA ALA A 151 -42.54 -15.21 2.61
C ALA A 151 -42.22 -16.47 1.78
N THR A 152 -43.16 -16.84 0.94
CA THR A 152 -43.05 -17.96 0.00
C THR A 152 -41.93 -17.70 -1.03
N PRO A 153 -41.25 -18.75 -1.53
CA PRO A 153 -40.17 -18.62 -2.53
C PRO A 153 -40.64 -18.11 -3.92
N GLU A 154 -41.91 -17.79 -4.06
CA GLU A 154 -42.54 -17.37 -5.32
C GLU A 154 -42.31 -15.89 -5.66
N ALA A 155 -41.95 -15.05 -4.67
CA ALA A 155 -41.59 -13.66 -4.89
C ALA A 155 -40.18 -13.45 -5.48
N LEU A 156 -39.30 -14.47 -5.42
CA LEU A 156 -37.96 -14.43 -6.00
C LEU A 156 -37.93 -14.83 -7.49
N ALA A 157 -38.98 -15.48 -8.00
CA ALA A 157 -39.06 -15.92 -9.40
C ALA A 157 -39.59 -14.82 -10.36
N ALA A 158 -40.25 -13.78 -9.85
CA ALA A 158 -40.83 -12.71 -10.67
C ALA A 158 -39.81 -11.65 -11.16
N HIS A 159 -38.55 -11.68 -10.69
CA HIS A 159 -37.50 -10.75 -11.12
C HIS A 159 -36.55 -11.30 -12.20
N ALA A 160 -36.75 -12.53 -12.68
CA ALA A 160 -35.88 -13.16 -13.69
C ALA A 160 -36.35 -13.01 -15.15
N HIS A 161 -37.49 -12.35 -15.41
CA HIS A 161 -38.08 -12.21 -16.75
C HIS A 161 -38.15 -10.76 -17.27
N GLN A 162 -37.28 -9.87 -16.79
CA GLN A 162 -37.16 -8.51 -17.32
C GLN A 162 -35.72 -8.16 -17.74
N THR A 163 -35.10 -9.04 -18.51
CA THR A 163 -33.92 -8.74 -19.35
C THR A 163 -34.04 -9.53 -20.66
N GLY A 164 -35.05 -9.15 -21.44
CA GLY A 164 -35.32 -9.75 -22.75
C GLY A 164 -36.07 -8.80 -23.66
N ASN A 165 -35.38 -7.76 -24.16
CA ASN A 165 -35.51 -7.27 -25.53
C ASN A 165 -34.69 -6.00 -25.75
N GLY A 166 -33.90 -5.97 -26.83
CA GLY A 166 -33.30 -4.72 -27.30
C GLY A 166 -31.97 -4.87 -28.01
N MET A 167 -31.76 -5.94 -28.79
CA MET A 167 -30.79 -5.91 -29.88
C MET A 167 -31.57 -5.72 -31.19
N LEU A 168 -31.05 -4.83 -32.05
CA LEU A 168 -31.20 -4.75 -33.51
C LEU A 168 -31.94 -3.52 -34.09
N SER A 169 -31.13 -2.75 -34.83
CA SER A 169 -31.43 -2.03 -36.09
C SER A 169 -32.32 -0.77 -35.99
N GLU A 170 -32.18 0.29 -36.78
CA GLU A 170 -31.63 0.50 -38.12
C GLU A 170 -31.53 2.02 -38.42
N ALA A 171 -30.72 2.36 -39.43
CA ALA A 171 -30.80 3.54 -40.33
C ALA A 171 -30.53 4.95 -39.78
#